data_AF-A0A2V7YJR9-F1
#
_entry.id   AF-A0A2V7YJR9-F1
#
_cell.length_a   1.000
_cell.length_b   1.000
_cell.length_c   1.000
_cell.angle_alpha   90.00
_cell.angle_beta   90.00
_cell.angle_gamma   90.00
#
_symmetry.space_group_name_H-M   'P 1'
#
loop_
_entity.id
_entity.type
_entity.pdbx_description
1 polymer ?
#
loop_
_entity_poly.entity_id
_entity_poly.type
_entity_poly.pdbx_seq_one_letter_code
_entity_poly.pdbx_strand_id
1 'polypeptide(L)'
;MKASLLFRIASVLLVLFALGHTFGFLHFKPPTPEGLAVRDAMNNVHFRVGGGSFSYGGFYIGFGLFVTAYLLFSAVLAWQISSMTIRAPQAVTSIGWSLFAVQLASLVLSLIYFSLPPAVFSALIAVCLGVGTWMSRGSARQ
;
A
#
# COMPACT_ATOMS: atom_id res chain seq x y z
N MET A 1 -14.25 -20.56 -3.90
CA MET A 1 -13.32 -19.65 -4.61
C MET A 1 -11.93 -20.28 -4.67
N LYS A 2 -11.09 -19.97 -5.66
CA LYS A 2 -9.69 -20.47 -5.70
C LYS A 2 -8.77 -19.47 -5.01
N ALA A 3 -7.81 -19.95 -4.22
CA ALA A 3 -6.83 -19.08 -3.54
C ALA A 3 -6.10 -18.15 -4.53
N SER A 4 -5.77 -18.67 -5.73
CA SER A 4 -5.16 -17.89 -6.80
C SER A 4 -5.99 -16.69 -7.23
N LEU A 5 -7.33 -16.80 -7.27
CA LEU A 5 -8.20 -15.68 -7.62
C LEU A 5 -8.14 -14.56 -6.58
N LEU A 6 -8.09 -14.89 -5.29
CA LEU A 6 -7.99 -13.89 -4.22
C LEU A 6 -6.68 -13.11 -4.30
N PHE A 7 -5.57 -13.77 -4.60
CA PHE A 7 -4.28 -13.08 -4.83
C PHE A 7 -4.29 -12.20 -6.09
N ARG A 8 -4.99 -12.61 -7.16
CA ARG A 8 -5.19 -11.77 -8.36
C ARG A 8 -6.02 -10.53 -8.05
N ILE A 9 -7.11 -10.68 -7.29
CA ILE A 9 -7.94 -9.56 -6.85
C ILE A 9 -7.13 -8.61 -5.96
N ALA A 10 -6.37 -9.14 -4.99
CA ALA A 10 -5.48 -8.34 -4.14
C ALA A 10 -4.47 -7.53 -4.98
N SER A 11 -3.89 -8.13 -6.01
CA SER A 11 -2.97 -7.46 -6.94
C SER A 11 -3.65 -6.28 -7.66
N VAL A 12 -4.85 -6.47 -8.22
CA VAL A 12 -5.60 -5.39 -8.88
C VAL A 12 -5.95 -4.28 -7.89
N LEU A 13 -6.42 -4.62 -6.69
CA LEU A 13 -6.74 -3.66 -5.64
C LEU A 13 -5.50 -2.86 -5.21
N LEU A 14 -4.33 -3.47 -5.13
CA LEU A 14 -3.07 -2.79 -4.83
C LEU A 14 -2.68 -1.79 -5.92
N VAL A 15 -2.89 -2.11 -7.20
CA VAL A 15 -2.66 -1.16 -8.31
C VAL A 15 -3.63 0.03 -8.21
N LEU A 16 -4.92 -0.24 -8.00
CA LEU A 16 -5.93 0.81 -7.83
C LEU A 16 -5.61 1.70 -6.62
N PHE A 17 -5.16 1.09 -5.52
CA PHE A 17 -4.73 1.83 -4.35
C PHE A 17 -3.50 2.68 -4.66
N ALA A 18 -2.49 2.15 -5.36
CA ALA A 18 -1.31 2.92 -5.75
C ALA A 18 -1.70 4.14 -6.61
N LEU A 19 -2.60 3.97 -7.58
CA LEU A 19 -3.08 5.06 -8.42
C LEU A 19 -3.85 6.11 -7.62
N GLY A 20 -4.81 5.68 -6.80
CA GLY A 20 -5.62 6.57 -5.96
C GLY A 20 -4.78 7.32 -4.92
N HIS A 21 -3.83 6.64 -4.29
CA HIS A 21 -2.85 7.22 -3.38
C HIS A 21 -2.03 8.30 -4.08
N THR A 22 -1.43 7.97 -5.22
CA THR A 22 -0.56 8.88 -5.98
C THR A 22 -1.32 10.12 -6.45
N PHE A 23 -2.50 9.90 -7.02
CA PHE A 23 -3.36 11.00 -7.44
C PHE A 23 -3.76 11.87 -6.24
N GLY A 24 -4.16 11.24 -5.13
CA GLY A 24 -4.58 11.92 -3.91
C GLY A 24 -3.52 12.85 -3.35
N PHE A 25 -2.32 12.36 -3.07
CA PHE A 25 -1.30 13.20 -2.42
C PHE A 25 -0.72 14.28 -3.34
N LEU A 26 -0.64 14.03 -4.66
CA LEU A 26 -0.12 15.01 -5.63
C LEU A 26 -1.12 16.15 -5.90
N HIS A 27 -2.42 15.89 -5.79
CA HIS A 27 -3.46 16.86 -6.11
C HIS A 27 -4.19 17.41 -4.87
N PHE A 28 -3.84 16.93 -3.68
CA PHE A 28 -4.47 17.41 -2.45
C PHE A 28 -4.24 18.90 -2.25
N LYS A 29 -5.33 19.63 -2.03
CA LYS A 29 -5.32 21.04 -1.65
C LYS A 29 -6.12 21.17 -0.35
N PRO A 30 -5.52 21.71 0.73
CA PRO A 30 -6.26 22.02 1.94
C PRO A 30 -7.45 22.95 1.62
N PRO A 31 -8.63 22.72 2.24
CA PRO A 31 -9.84 23.48 1.91
C PRO A 31 -9.91 24.85 2.60
N THR A 32 -9.01 25.13 3.56
CA THR A 32 -9.00 26.38 4.33
C THR A 32 -7.81 27.27 3.97
N PRO A 33 -7.94 28.60 4.10
CA PRO A 33 -6.82 29.54 3.89
C PRO A 33 -5.60 29.22 4.76
N GLU A 34 -5.80 28.85 6.02
CA GLU A 34 -4.72 28.50 6.95
C GLU A 34 -4.00 27.22 6.51
N GLY A 35 -4.75 26.23 6.03
CA GLY A 35 -4.18 25.00 5.50
C GLY A 35 -3.36 25.25 4.23
N LEU A 36 -3.83 26.14 3.35
CA LEU A 36 -3.08 26.56 2.17
C LEU A 36 -1.78 27.27 2.57
N ALA A 37 -1.82 28.18 3.54
CA ALA A 37 -0.64 28.86 4.05
C ALA A 37 0.41 27.87 4.61
N VAL A 38 -0.02 26.86 5.38
CA VAL A 38 0.87 25.81 5.89
C VAL A 38 1.46 24.98 4.75
N ARG A 39 0.64 24.55 3.79
CA ARG A 39 1.12 23.80 2.62
C ARG A 39 2.16 24.61 1.83
N ASP A 40 1.91 25.89 1.60
CA ASP A 40 2.80 26.75 0.85
C ASP A 40 4.12 26.98 1.62
N ALA A 41 4.05 27.14 2.95
CA ALA A 41 5.24 27.17 3.80
C ALA A 41 6.04 25.86 3.75
N MET A 42 5.37 24.70 3.81
CA MET A 42 6.03 23.38 3.69
C MET A 42 6.78 23.23 2.36
N ASN A 43 6.27 23.83 1.27
CA ASN A 43 6.91 23.75 -0.03
C ASN A 43 8.05 24.76 -0.20
N ASN A 44 7.88 25.98 0.31
CA ASN A 44 8.76 27.12 0.02
C ASN A 44 9.83 27.36 1.10
N VAL A 45 9.67 26.86 2.32
CA VAL A 45 10.70 26.97 3.37
C VAL A 45 11.70 25.84 3.19
N HIS A 46 12.92 26.23 2.82
CA HIS A 46 14.02 25.31 2.61
C HIS A 46 14.94 25.21 3.83
N PHE A 47 15.41 24.01 4.11
CA PHE A 47 16.41 23.71 5.13
C PHE A 47 17.52 22.84 4.53
N ARG A 48 18.71 22.88 5.15
CA ARG A 48 19.88 22.13 4.68
C ARG A 48 20.03 20.82 5.43
N VAL A 49 20.22 19.74 4.69
CA VAL A 49 20.59 18.42 5.23
C VAL A 49 21.80 17.91 4.46
N GLY A 50 22.95 17.83 5.12
CA GLY A 50 24.22 17.59 4.46
C GLY A 50 24.49 18.60 3.33
N GLY A 51 24.80 18.10 2.14
CA GLY A 51 25.04 18.93 0.95
C GLY A 51 23.78 19.49 0.27
N GLY A 52 22.59 18.98 0.58
CA GLY A 52 21.34 19.31 -0.12
C GLY A 52 20.49 20.39 0.54
N SER A 53 19.57 20.96 -0.24
CA SER A 53 18.50 21.86 0.20
C SER A 53 17.15 21.16 -0.01
N PHE A 54 16.35 21.07 1.04
CA PHE A 54 15.09 20.31 1.07
C PHE A 54 13.98 21.16 1.67
N SER A 55 12.73 20.78 1.41
CA SER A 55 11.56 21.33 2.06
C SER A 55 10.69 20.18 2.58
N TYR A 56 9.82 20.46 3.56
CA TYR A 56 8.93 19.43 4.09
C TYR A 56 7.94 18.93 3.03
N GLY A 57 7.52 19.80 2.11
CA GLY A 57 6.72 19.45 0.94
C GLY A 57 7.46 18.50 0.00
N GLY A 58 8.76 18.73 -0.23
CA GLY A 58 9.61 17.82 -0.98
C GLY A 58 9.71 16.43 -0.34
N PHE A 59 9.89 16.35 0.98
CA PHE A 59 9.86 15.07 1.70
C PHE A 59 8.50 14.38 1.65
N TYR A 60 7.41 15.14 1.80
CA TYR A 60 6.05 14.59 1.69
C TYR A 60 5.82 13.93 0.32
N ILE A 61 6.23 14.58 -0.77
CA ILE A 61 6.15 14.02 -2.12
C ILE A 61 7.04 12.78 -2.25
N GLY A 62 8.29 12.84 -1.78
CA GLY A 62 9.23 11.72 -1.85
C GLY A 62 8.73 10.48 -1.10
N PHE A 63 8.24 10.65 0.13
CA PHE A 63 7.65 9.55 0.89
C PHE A 63 6.37 9.01 0.23
N GLY A 64 5.52 9.88 -0.32
CA GLY A 64 4.36 9.47 -1.09
C GLY A 64 4.72 8.58 -2.28
N LEU A 65 5.74 8.97 -3.06
CA LEU A 65 6.23 8.17 -4.19
C LEU A 65 6.83 6.82 -3.76
N PHE A 66 7.53 6.77 -2.61
CA PHE A 66 7.99 5.49 -2.05
C PHE A 66 6.84 4.57 -1.69
N VAL A 67 5.78 5.07 -1.05
CA VAL A 67 4.58 4.28 -0.76
C VAL A 67 3.96 3.75 -2.05
N THR A 68 3.84 4.58 -3.09
CA THR A 68 3.36 4.13 -4.41
C THR A 68 4.22 3.00 -4.97
N ALA A 69 5.55 3.11 -4.91
CA ALA A 69 6.46 2.06 -5.37
C ALA A 69 6.27 0.75 -4.60
N TYR A 70 6.14 0.81 -3.27
CA TYR A 70 5.90 -0.37 -2.44
C TYR A 70 4.52 -1.01 -2.66
N LEU A 71 3.48 -0.22 -2.95
CA LEU A 71 2.16 -0.73 -3.32
C LEU A 71 2.22 -1.48 -4.67
N LEU A 72 2.91 -0.92 -5.67
CA LEU A 72 3.10 -1.57 -6.98
C LEU A 72 3.95 -2.84 -6.86
N PHE A 73 5.02 -2.81 -6.07
CA PHE A 73 5.82 -3.98 -5.77
C PHE A 73 4.98 -5.08 -5.11
N SER A 74 4.17 -4.72 -4.12
CA SER A 74 3.23 -5.65 -3.47
C SER A 74 2.21 -6.21 -4.45
N ALA A 75 1.74 -5.40 -5.41
CA ALA A 75 0.83 -5.85 -6.46
C ALA A 75 1.47 -6.93 -7.34
N VAL A 76 2.73 -6.73 -7.74
CA VAL A 76 3.50 -7.70 -8.52
C VAL A 76 3.72 -8.98 -7.71
N LEU A 77 4.08 -8.90 -6.43
CA LEU A 77 4.24 -10.07 -5.58
C LEU A 77 2.93 -10.86 -5.45
N ALA A 78 1.81 -10.18 -5.18
CA ALA A 78 0.49 -10.81 -5.11
C ALA A 78 0.14 -11.52 -6.43
N TRP A 79 0.45 -10.89 -7.57
CA TRP A 79 0.28 -11.51 -8.89
C TRP A 79 1.15 -12.76 -9.06
N GLN A 80 2.43 -12.70 -8.70
CA GLN A 80 3.36 -13.81 -8.83
C GLN A 80 2.94 -15.02 -7.99
N ILE A 81 2.66 -14.82 -6.69
CA ILE A 81 2.29 -15.93 -5.80
C ILE A 81 0.98 -16.60 -6.21
N SER A 82 0.05 -15.85 -6.84
CA SER A 82 -1.19 -16.44 -7.36
C SER A 82 -0.94 -17.59 -8.35
N SER A 83 0.13 -17.47 -9.16
CA SER A 83 0.54 -18.46 -10.17
C SER A 83 1.37 -19.62 -9.58
N MET A 84 1.75 -19.52 -8.31
CA MET A 84 2.59 -20.48 -7.58
C MET A 84 1.79 -21.30 -6.56
N THR A 85 0.49 -21.03 -6.40
CA THR A 85 -0.40 -21.66 -5.41
C THR A 85 -0.33 -23.18 -5.36
N ILE A 86 -0.14 -23.84 -6.51
CA ILE A 86 -0.01 -25.31 -6.61
C ILE A 86 1.46 -25.76 -6.52
N ARG A 87 2.38 -25.00 -7.14
CA ARG A 87 3.78 -25.40 -7.34
C ARG A 87 4.66 -25.18 -6.09
N ALA A 88 4.33 -24.22 -5.25
CA ALA A 88 5.15 -23.83 -4.10
C ALA A 88 4.28 -23.30 -2.93
N PRO A 89 3.42 -24.14 -2.34
CA PRO A 89 2.43 -23.69 -1.34
C PRO A 89 3.05 -23.11 -0.06
N GLN A 90 4.22 -23.59 0.35
CA GLN A 90 4.94 -23.03 1.51
C GLN A 90 5.43 -21.60 1.26
N ALA A 91 6.01 -21.33 0.08
CA ALA A 91 6.45 -19.99 -0.30
C ALA A 91 5.27 -19.02 -0.39
N VAL A 92 4.17 -19.46 -1.02
CA VAL A 92 2.91 -18.70 -1.10
C VAL A 92 2.38 -18.38 0.30
N THR A 93 2.47 -19.33 1.22
CA THR A 93 2.03 -19.14 2.61
C THR A 93 2.86 -18.07 3.31
N SER A 94 4.19 -18.16 3.24
CA SER A 94 5.10 -17.22 3.90
C SER A 94 4.95 -15.79 3.36
N ILE A 95 4.97 -15.66 2.03
CA ILE A 95 4.84 -14.35 1.37
C ILE A 95 3.44 -13.78 1.61
N GLY A 96 2.40 -14.59 1.49
CA GLY A 96 1.03 -14.13 1.66
C GLY A 96 0.72 -13.63 3.08
N TRP A 97 1.23 -14.30 4.13
CA TRP A 97 1.12 -13.79 5.50
C TRP A 97 1.95 -12.52 5.74
N SER A 98 3.12 -12.41 5.10
CA SER A 98 3.93 -11.19 5.16
C SER A 98 3.18 -10.00 4.54
N LEU A 99 2.60 -10.18 3.35
CA LEU A 99 1.79 -9.15 2.71
C LEU A 99 0.54 -8.82 3.54
N PHE A 100 -0.10 -9.82 4.15
CA PHE A 100 -1.23 -9.61 5.06
C PHE A 100 -0.85 -8.72 6.26
N ALA A 101 0.27 -9.01 6.92
CA ALA A 101 0.74 -8.25 8.07
C ALA A 101 1.03 -6.78 7.71
N VAL A 102 1.67 -6.54 6.55
CA VAL A 102 1.88 -5.18 6.03
C VAL A 102 0.54 -4.46 5.83
N GLN A 103 -0.48 -5.14 5.31
CA GLN A 103 -1.78 -4.50 5.09
C GLN A 103 -2.59 -4.26 6.36
N LEU A 104 -2.39 -5.05 7.41
CA LEU A 104 -2.91 -4.69 8.74
C LEU A 104 -2.22 -3.46 9.31
N ALA A 105 -0.90 -3.36 9.18
CA ALA A 105 -0.18 -2.15 9.59
C ALA A 105 -0.66 -0.92 8.80
N SER A 106 -0.80 -1.05 7.48
CA SER A 106 -1.37 -0.01 6.61
C SER A 106 -2.78 0.40 7.02
N LEU A 107 -3.64 -0.56 7.39
CA LEU A 107 -4.99 -0.28 7.90
C LEU A 107 -4.94 0.55 9.19
N VAL A 108 -4.14 0.14 10.17
CA VAL A 108 -4.01 0.85 11.44
C VAL A 108 -3.49 2.27 11.22
N LEU A 109 -2.42 2.43 10.43
CA LEU A 109 -1.89 3.74 10.09
C LEU A 109 -2.91 4.61 9.34
N SER A 110 -3.73 4.01 8.48
CA SER A 110 -4.82 4.69 7.77
C SER A 110 -5.89 5.24 8.69
N LEU A 111 -6.25 4.48 9.72
CA LEU A 111 -7.24 4.90 10.70
C LEU A 111 -6.72 6.00 11.65
N ILE A 112 -5.40 6.05 11.90
CA ILE A 112 -4.80 7.02 12.82
C ILE A 112 -4.43 8.33 12.11
N TYR A 113 -3.79 8.25 10.95
CA TYR A 113 -3.13 9.40 10.32
C TYR A 113 -3.73 9.86 9.00
N PHE A 114 -4.57 9.03 8.37
CA PHE A 114 -5.08 9.31 7.03
C PHE A 114 -6.60 9.42 7.01
N SER A 115 -7.25 8.76 6.06
CA SER A 115 -8.68 8.86 5.81
C SER A 115 -9.28 7.48 5.53
N LEU A 116 -10.60 7.44 5.38
CA LEU A 116 -11.32 6.19 5.14
C LEU A 116 -10.91 5.46 3.85
N PRO A 117 -10.69 6.12 2.69
CA PRO A 117 -10.32 5.42 1.45
C PRO A 117 -9.10 4.50 1.57
N PRO A 118 -7.91 4.93 2.05
CA PRO A 118 -6.78 4.03 2.22
C PRO A 118 -7.06 2.92 3.24
N ALA A 119 -7.83 3.19 4.31
CA ALA A 119 -8.23 2.17 5.27
C ALA A 119 -9.08 1.06 4.62
N VAL A 120 -10.06 1.43 3.79
CA VAL A 120 -10.91 0.45 3.08
C VAL A 120 -10.09 -0.41 2.13
N PHE A 121 -9.19 0.19 1.33
CA PHE A 121 -8.31 -0.57 0.44
C PHE A 121 -7.42 -1.54 1.24
N SER A 122 -6.77 -1.07 2.31
CA SER A 122 -5.93 -1.93 3.17
C SER A 122 -6.72 -3.09 3.76
N ALA A 123 -7.94 -2.86 4.25
CA ALA A 123 -8.80 -3.92 4.80
C ALA A 123 -9.20 -4.96 3.73
N LEU A 124 -9.68 -4.51 2.56
CA LEU A 124 -10.08 -5.41 1.47
C LEU A 124 -8.90 -6.26 0.98
N ILE A 125 -7.73 -5.65 0.82
CA ILE A 125 -6.52 -6.36 0.41
C ILE A 125 -6.09 -7.36 1.49
N ALA A 126 -6.11 -6.95 2.77
CA ALA A 126 -5.80 -7.85 3.88
C ALA A 126 -6.75 -9.06 3.91
N VAL A 127 -8.06 -8.86 3.75
CA VAL A 127 -9.02 -9.97 3.67
C VAL A 127 -8.69 -10.91 2.49
N CYS A 128 -8.42 -10.37 1.30
CA CYS A 128 -8.07 -11.18 0.13
C CYS A 128 -6.80 -12.00 0.37
N LEU A 129 -5.75 -11.39 0.90
CA LEU A 129 -4.47 -12.03 1.18
C LEU A 129 -4.61 -13.09 2.28
N GLY A 130 -5.24 -12.73 3.41
CA GLY A 130 -5.40 -13.64 4.56
C GLY A 130 -6.24 -14.86 4.21
N VAL A 131 -7.40 -14.67 3.57
CA VAL A 131 -8.26 -15.77 3.13
C VAL A 131 -7.56 -16.59 2.03
N GLY A 132 -6.93 -15.94 1.05
CA GLY A 132 -6.18 -16.63 -0.01
C GLY A 132 -5.07 -17.51 0.55
N THR A 133 -4.28 -16.99 1.47
CA THR A 133 -3.20 -17.71 2.14
C THR A 133 -3.71 -18.86 3.00
N TRP A 134 -4.79 -18.64 3.76
CA TRP A 134 -5.42 -19.71 4.55
C TRP A 134 -5.87 -20.88 3.67
N MET A 135 -6.51 -20.59 2.53
CA MET A 135 -6.95 -21.60 1.58
C MET A 135 -5.78 -22.36 0.94
N SER A 136 -4.66 -21.69 0.62
CA SER A 136 -3.46 -22.33 0.08
C SER A 136 -2.78 -23.31 1.04
N ARG A 137 -2.94 -23.13 2.35
CA ARG A 137 -2.44 -24.10 3.35
C ARG A 137 -3.24 -25.40 3.36
N GLY A 138 -4.56 -25.31 3.16
CA GLY A 138 -5.44 -26.49 3.12
C GLY A 138 -5.13 -27.43 1.96
N SER A 139 -4.79 -26.88 0.80
CA SER A 139 -4.40 -27.66 -0.39
C SER A 139 -3.02 -28.32 -0.30
N ALA A 140 -2.17 -27.93 0.65
CA ALA A 140 -0.84 -28.52 0.85
C ALA A 140 -0.81 -29.66 1.88
N ARG A 141 -1.94 -29.90 2.56
CA ARG A 141 -2.12 -30.98 3.55
C ARG A 141 -2.92 -32.16 2.99
N GLN A 142 -3.38 -32.06 1.74
CA GLN A 142 -3.99 -33.14 0.95
C GLN A 142 -2.95 -33.71 0.01
#